data_AF-A0A419G235-F1
#
_entry.id   AF-A0A419G235-F1
#
_cell.length_a   1.000
_cell.length_b   1.000
_cell.length_c   1.000
_cell.angle_alpha   90.00
_cell.angle_beta   90.00
_cell.angle_gamma   90.00
#
_symmetry.space_group_name_H-M   'P 1'
#
loop_
_entity.id
_entity.type
_entity.pdbx_description
1 polymer ?
#
loop_
_entity_poly.entity_id
_entity_poly.type
_entity_poly.pdbx_seq_one_letter_code
_entity_poly.pdbx_strand_id
1 'polypeptide(L)'
;MEQINFGKWLKKQREVAGFKSQNELANVCGVDNSTIARLERGETRPTPDTLKKIAPFLKVNYEGLMCAAGYIWSSDNNNDSVLMSKISKSEQKIVSALANDPDLLEFFQELTKREDLQLLFKQVKLLSTNSIKRIIRYIKIVEDEEATK
;
A
#
# COMPACT_ATOMS: atom_id res chain seq x y z
N MET A 1 -8.84 16.05 4.10
CA MET A 1 -9.40 14.74 4.52
C MET A 1 -8.61 14.30 5.74
N GLU A 2 -9.26 14.12 6.90
CA GLU A 2 -8.57 13.77 8.14
C GLU A 2 -7.84 12.43 7.98
N GLN A 3 -6.52 12.46 8.08
CA GLN A 3 -5.71 11.27 8.26
C GLN A 3 -6.20 10.56 9.52
N ILE A 4 -6.72 9.34 9.40
CA ILE A 4 -7.13 8.53 10.57
C ILE A 4 -5.89 8.39 11.46
N ASN A 5 -5.87 9.15 12.56
CA ASN A 5 -4.74 9.16 13.48
C ASN A 5 -4.65 7.77 14.12
N PHE A 6 -3.57 7.03 13.83
CA PHE A 6 -3.30 5.68 14.34
C PHE A 6 -3.55 5.59 15.85
N GLY A 7 -3.19 6.60 16.63
CA GLY A 7 -3.37 6.61 18.07
C GLY A 7 -4.84 6.55 18.50
N LYS A 8 -5.71 7.32 17.85
CA LYS A 8 -7.17 7.27 18.09
C LYS A 8 -7.74 5.91 17.70
N TRP A 9 -7.28 5.35 16.57
CA TRP A 9 -7.70 4.03 16.13
C TRP A 9 -7.24 2.93 17.09
N LEU A 10 -6.00 2.98 17.57
CA LEU A 10 -5.44 2.02 18.53
C LEU A 10 -6.22 2.05 19.86
N LYS A 11 -6.56 3.24 20.35
CA LYS A 11 -7.41 3.40 21.55
C LYS A 11 -8.75 2.67 21.39
N LYS A 12 -9.40 2.82 20.23
CA LYS A 12 -10.65 2.11 19.93
C LYS A 12 -10.46 0.59 19.93
N GLN A 13 -9.36 0.09 19.35
CA GLN A 13 -9.08 -1.35 19.36
C GLN A 13 -8.82 -1.89 20.77
N ARG A 14 -8.15 -1.12 21.63
CA ARG A 14 -7.95 -1.46 23.05
C ARG A 14 -9.29 -1.62 23.76
N GLU A 15 -10.20 -0.67 23.58
CA GLU A 15 -11.53 -0.69 24.19
C GLU A 15 -12.39 -1.86 23.66
N VAL A 16 -12.33 -2.14 22.36
CA VAL A 16 -13.03 -3.28 21.71
C VAL A 16 -12.47 -4.64 22.16
N ALA A 17 -11.18 -4.70 22.46
CA ALA A 17 -10.53 -5.87 23.05
C ALA A 17 -10.90 -6.07 24.54
N GLY A 18 -11.52 -5.08 25.18
CA GLY A 18 -12.06 -5.17 26.53
C GLY A 18 -11.17 -4.56 27.62
N PHE A 19 -10.05 -3.95 27.27
CA PHE A 19 -9.15 -3.33 28.25
C PHE A 19 -9.65 -1.95 28.67
N LYS A 20 -9.84 -1.75 29.97
CA LYS A 20 -10.40 -0.51 30.54
C LYS A 20 -9.37 0.61 30.64
N SER A 21 -8.08 0.28 30.64
CA SER A 21 -6.99 1.26 30.74
C SER A 21 -5.80 0.91 29.86
N GLN A 22 -4.96 1.92 29.57
CA GLN A 22 -3.67 1.75 28.86
C GLN A 22 -2.73 0.83 29.65
N ASN A 23 -2.75 0.92 30.98
CA ASN A 23 -1.92 0.11 31.86
C ASN A 23 -2.27 -1.38 31.79
N GLU A 24 -3.57 -1.69 31.68
CA GLU A 24 -4.05 -3.07 31.55
C GLU A 24 -3.56 -3.72 30.25
N LEU A 25 -3.64 -2.99 29.12
CA LEU A 25 -3.08 -3.44 27.85
C LEU A 25 -1.56 -3.58 27.94
N ALA A 26 -0.87 -2.61 28.54
CA ALA A 26 0.59 -2.60 28.66
C ALA A 26 1.11 -3.83 29.41
N ASN A 27 0.46 -4.17 30.54
CA ASN A 27 0.80 -5.32 31.36
C ASN A 27 0.69 -6.64 30.60
N VAL A 28 -0.40 -6.86 29.85
CA VAL A 28 -0.59 -8.11 29.10
C VAL A 28 0.35 -8.19 27.90
N CYS A 29 0.64 -7.07 27.25
CA CYS A 29 1.52 -7.02 26.08
C CYS A 29 3.02 -7.07 26.45
N GLY A 30 3.38 -6.94 27.72
CA GLY A 30 4.77 -6.86 28.16
C GLY A 30 5.49 -5.60 27.64
N VAL A 31 4.80 -4.45 27.67
CA VAL A 31 5.35 -3.13 27.31
C VAL A 31 5.08 -2.12 28.42
N ASP A 32 5.80 -1.00 28.44
CA ASP A 32 5.55 0.05 29.43
C ASP A 32 4.22 0.77 29.16
N ASN A 33 3.52 1.15 30.23
CA ASN A 33 2.30 1.96 30.15
C ASN A 33 2.55 3.28 29.38
N SER A 34 3.74 3.87 29.56
CA SER A 34 4.16 5.09 28.85
C SER A 34 4.25 4.87 27.34
N THR A 35 4.61 3.66 26.88
CA THR A 35 4.63 3.29 25.46
C THR A 35 3.23 3.33 24.89
N ILE A 36 2.27 2.64 25.50
CA ILE A 36 0.86 2.64 25.03
C ILE A 36 0.28 4.05 25.05
N ALA A 37 0.54 4.83 26.11
CA ALA A 37 0.07 6.21 26.20
C ALA A 37 0.59 7.10 25.06
N ARG A 38 1.89 7.03 24.75
CA ARG A 38 2.51 7.78 23.64
C ARG A 38 1.94 7.36 22.28
N LEU A 39 1.68 6.06 22.10
CA LEU A 39 1.07 5.54 20.86
C LEU A 39 -0.36 6.06 20.67
N GLU A 40 -1.20 5.97 21.71
CA GLU A 40 -2.59 6.43 21.63
C GLU A 40 -2.71 7.95 21.44
N ARG A 41 -1.76 8.73 21.97
CA ARG A 41 -1.68 10.18 21.73
C ARG A 41 -1.08 10.54 20.36
N GLY A 42 -0.49 9.57 19.65
CA GLY A 42 0.20 9.81 18.38
C GLY A 42 1.54 10.54 18.52
N GLU A 43 2.11 10.59 19.73
CA GLU A 43 3.41 11.22 20.00
C GLU A 43 4.58 10.40 19.46
N THR A 44 4.35 9.12 19.16
CA THR A 44 5.40 8.20 18.72
C THR A 44 4.83 7.22 17.72
N ARG A 45 5.60 6.96 16.67
CA ARG A 45 5.27 5.94 15.69
C ARG A 45 5.56 4.55 16.29
N PRO A 46 4.61 3.60 16.25
CA PRO A 46 4.84 2.26 16.78
C PRO A 46 5.88 1.53 15.95
N THR A 47 6.83 0.84 16.58
CA THR A 47 7.77 -0.02 15.83
C THR A 47 7.10 -1.35 15.45
N PRO A 48 7.56 -2.04 14.39
CA PRO A 48 7.06 -3.39 14.04
C PRO A 48 7.11 -4.37 15.22
N ASP A 49 8.17 -4.32 16.03
CA ASP A 49 8.30 -5.12 17.25
C ASP A 49 7.21 -4.80 18.29
N THR A 50 6.90 -3.52 18.48
CA THR A 50 5.83 -3.10 19.40
C THR A 50 4.47 -3.56 18.88
N LEU A 51 4.21 -3.43 17.59
CA LEU A 51 2.99 -3.90 16.94
C LEU A 51 2.83 -5.43 17.09
N LYS A 52 3.94 -6.18 16.95
CA LYS A 52 3.95 -7.64 17.11
C LYS A 52 3.64 -8.08 18.54
N LYS A 53 4.06 -7.30 19.54
CA LYS A 53 3.76 -7.57 20.95
C LYS A 53 2.31 -7.31 21.31
N ILE A 54 1.70 -6.25 20.75
CA ILE A 54 0.32 -5.87 21.09
C ILE A 54 -0.74 -6.61 20.25
N ALA A 55 -0.41 -7.03 19.02
CA ALA A 55 -1.36 -7.68 18.11
C ALA A 55 -2.11 -8.89 18.70
N PRO A 56 -1.46 -9.84 19.40
CA PRO A 56 -2.14 -11.03 19.93
C PRO A 56 -3.23 -10.72 20.95
N PHE A 57 -3.13 -9.57 21.63
CA PHE A 57 -4.06 -9.17 22.68
C PHE A 57 -5.18 -8.26 22.16
N LEU A 58 -5.02 -7.73 20.95
CA LEU A 58 -6.04 -6.94 20.28
C LEU A 58 -6.85 -7.85 19.34
N LYS A 59 -8.11 -7.49 19.06
CA LYS A 59 -8.95 -8.20 18.08
C LYS A 59 -8.56 -7.90 16.62
N VAL A 60 -7.30 -7.59 16.37
CA VAL A 60 -6.76 -7.20 15.06
C VAL A 60 -5.47 -7.97 14.82
N ASN A 61 -5.30 -8.50 13.61
CA ASN A 61 -4.07 -9.19 13.23
C ASN A 61 -2.89 -8.20 13.10
N TYR A 62 -1.67 -8.74 13.13
CA TYR A 62 -0.44 -7.95 13.03
C TYR A 62 -0.40 -7.10 11.75
N GLU A 63 -0.87 -7.65 10.63
CA GLU A 63 -0.92 -6.94 9.34
C GLU A 63 -1.86 -5.73 9.39
N GLY A 64 -3.06 -5.86 9.96
CA GLY A 64 -4.00 -4.75 10.11
C GLY A 64 -3.42 -3.63 10.99
N LEU A 65 -2.65 -3.98 12.02
CA LEU A 65 -1.90 -3.03 12.84
C LEU A 65 -0.79 -2.33 12.05
N MET A 66 -0.04 -3.07 11.23
CA MET A 66 0.97 -2.50 10.34
C MET A 66 0.35 -1.56 9.31
N CYS A 67 -0.83 -1.89 8.78
CA CYS A 67 -1.55 -1.03 7.83
C CYS A 67 -2.00 0.26 8.50
N ALA A 68 -2.66 0.15 9.66
CA ALA A 68 -3.10 1.32 10.41
C ALA A 68 -1.93 2.23 10.81
N ALA A 69 -0.74 1.67 11.04
CA ALA A 69 0.49 2.39 11.34
C ALA A 69 1.26 2.89 10.08
N GLY A 70 0.71 2.68 8.88
CA GLY A 70 1.28 3.13 7.61
C GLY A 70 2.57 2.42 7.23
N TYR A 71 2.80 1.20 7.71
CA TYR A 71 3.92 0.35 7.28
C TYR A 71 3.60 -0.47 6.03
N ILE A 72 2.33 -0.81 5.85
CA ILE A 72 1.82 -1.51 4.68
C ILE A 72 0.57 -0.81 4.18
N TRP A 73 0.30 -0.91 2.89
CA TRP A 73 -0.96 -0.46 2.30
C TRP A 73 -1.88 -1.69 2.25
N SER A 74 -2.92 -1.77 3.10
CA SER A 74 -3.95 -2.80 2.93
C SER A 74 -4.84 -2.40 1.78
N SER A 75 -4.69 -3.07 0.64
CA SER A 75 -5.74 -3.12 -0.38
C SER A 75 -6.89 -3.99 0.14
N ASP A 76 -7.72 -3.45 1.03
CA ASP A 76 -8.99 -4.06 1.44
C ASP A 76 -10.10 -3.84 0.39
N ASN A 77 -9.74 -3.92 -0.89
CA ASN A 77 -10.67 -4.28 -1.96
C ASN A 77 -10.16 -5.60 -2.54
N ASN A 78 -10.96 -6.65 -2.38
CA ASN A 78 -10.69 -8.07 -2.65
C ASN A 78 -10.25 -8.45 -4.09
N ASN A 79 -9.75 -7.53 -4.90
CA ASN A 79 -9.22 -7.78 -6.24
C ASN A 79 -7.71 -7.53 -6.40
N ASP A 80 -7.03 -6.87 -5.43
CA ASP A 80 -5.63 -6.45 -5.61
C ASP A 80 -4.58 -7.36 -4.95
N SER A 81 -4.98 -8.20 -3.99
CA SER A 81 -4.07 -9.14 -3.28
C SER A 81 -3.37 -10.14 -4.22
N VAL A 82 -4.05 -10.52 -5.32
CA VAL A 82 -3.51 -11.44 -6.32
C VAL A 82 -2.48 -10.75 -7.23
N LEU A 83 -2.55 -9.43 -7.39
CA LEU A 83 -1.64 -8.69 -8.26
C LEU A 83 -0.28 -8.49 -7.58
N MET A 84 -0.26 -8.09 -6.31
CA MET A 84 0.98 -7.85 -5.57
C MET A 84 1.76 -9.12 -5.21
N SER A 85 1.09 -10.26 -5.04
CA SER A 85 1.74 -11.56 -4.82
C SER A 85 2.39 -12.14 -6.09
N LYS A 86 2.08 -11.60 -7.27
CA LYS A 86 2.66 -12.03 -8.57
C LYS A 86 3.74 -11.09 -9.11
N ILE A 87 3.93 -9.94 -8.46
CA ILE A 87 4.88 -8.90 -8.87
C ILE A 87 6.23 -9.19 -8.19
N SER A 88 7.22 -9.53 -9.01
CA SER A 88 8.62 -9.72 -8.61
C SER A 88 9.17 -8.49 -7.88
N LYS A 89 10.19 -8.66 -7.03
CA LYS A 89 10.86 -7.55 -6.30
C LYS A 89 11.31 -6.39 -7.23
N SER A 90 11.58 -6.68 -8.50
CA SER A 90 11.90 -5.68 -9.54
C SER A 90 10.68 -4.84 -9.95
N GLU A 91 9.51 -5.45 -10.04
CA GLU A 91 8.27 -4.75 -10.39
C GLU A 91 7.73 -3.96 -9.18
N GLN A 92 7.99 -4.43 -7.95
CA GLN A 92 7.71 -3.66 -6.72
C GLN A 92 8.51 -2.35 -6.67
N LYS A 93 9.76 -2.35 -7.17
CA LYS A 93 10.56 -1.12 -7.26
C LYS A 93 9.94 -0.11 -8.21
N ILE A 94 9.42 -0.56 -9.35
CA ILE A 94 8.72 0.31 -10.31
C ILE A 94 7.48 0.91 -9.64
N VAL A 95 6.62 0.09 -9.04
CA VAL A 95 5.41 0.59 -8.35
C VAL A 95 5.75 1.53 -7.20
N SER A 96 6.80 1.26 -6.42
CA SER A 96 7.25 2.14 -5.34
C SER A 96 7.86 3.45 -5.83
N ALA A 97 8.52 3.44 -7.00
CA ALA A 97 9.05 4.65 -7.62
C ALA A 97 7.91 5.54 -8.14
N LEU A 98 6.87 4.95 -8.73
CA LEU A 98 5.66 5.65 -9.15
C LEU A 98 4.88 6.25 -7.97
N ALA A 99 4.88 5.60 -6.80
CA ALA A 99 4.15 6.06 -5.63
C ALA A 99 4.84 7.23 -4.88
N ASN A 100 6.15 7.42 -5.06
CA ASN A 100 6.93 8.46 -4.39
C ASN A 100 7.08 9.74 -5.23
N ASP A 101 6.58 9.74 -6.46
CA ASP A 101 6.59 10.88 -7.38
C ASP A 101 5.15 11.25 -7.75
N PRO A 102 4.57 12.28 -7.10
CA PRO A 102 3.18 12.70 -7.34
C PRO A 102 2.89 13.08 -8.79
N ASP A 103 3.85 13.72 -9.48
CA ASP A 103 3.69 14.18 -10.86
C ASP A 103 3.68 12.98 -11.81
N LEU A 104 4.56 12.01 -11.56
CA LEU A 104 4.58 10.75 -12.28
C LEU A 104 3.29 9.97 -12.03
N LEU A 105 2.78 9.94 -10.80
CA LEU A 105 1.52 9.28 -10.49
C LEU A 105 0.34 9.92 -11.23
N GLU A 106 0.28 11.25 -11.28
CA GLU A 106 -0.74 11.99 -12.03
C GLU A 106 -0.65 11.66 -13.52
N PHE A 107 0.55 11.71 -14.10
CA PHE A 107 0.79 11.31 -15.49
C PHE A 107 0.33 9.87 -15.78
N PHE A 108 0.65 8.91 -14.91
CA PHE A 108 0.20 7.52 -15.05
C PHE A 108 -1.32 7.37 -14.90
N GLN A 109 -1.95 8.14 -14.02
CA GLN A 109 -3.42 8.16 -13.90
C GLN A 109 -4.08 8.70 -15.17
N GLU A 110 -3.51 9.73 -15.79
CA GLU A 110 -4.01 10.24 -17.06
C GLU A 110 -3.88 9.22 -18.19
N LEU A 111 -2.73 8.55 -18.29
CA LEU A 111 -2.53 7.48 -19.27
C LEU A 111 -3.47 6.30 -19.07
N THR A 112 -3.77 5.94 -17.82
CA THR A 112 -4.66 4.81 -17.53
C THR A 112 -6.14 5.14 -17.69
N LYS A 113 -6.54 6.42 -17.69
CA LYS A 113 -7.92 6.83 -18.01
C LYS A 113 -8.28 6.65 -19.49
N ARG A 114 -7.29 6.51 -20.37
CA ARG A 114 -7.46 6.30 -21.80
C ARG A 114 -7.88 4.86 -22.12
N GLU A 115 -9.14 4.69 -22.53
CA GLU A 115 -9.72 3.37 -22.82
C GLU A 115 -8.96 2.59 -23.90
N ASP A 116 -8.47 3.29 -24.93
CA ASP A 116 -7.64 2.75 -26.01
C ASP A 116 -6.31 2.19 -25.49
N LEU A 117 -5.66 2.90 -24.58
CA LEU A 117 -4.42 2.44 -23.94
C LEU A 117 -4.68 1.27 -22.99
N GLN A 118 -5.77 1.27 -22.24
CA GLN A 118 -6.16 0.12 -21.42
C GLN A 118 -6.33 -1.14 -22.27
N LEU A 119 -7.00 -1.01 -23.43
CA LEU A 119 -7.21 -2.10 -24.37
C LEU A 119 -5.87 -2.59 -24.94
N LEU A 120 -4.99 -1.68 -25.35
CA LEU A 120 -3.65 -1.99 -25.82
C LEU A 120 -2.86 -2.79 -24.77
N PHE A 121 -2.80 -2.30 -23.52
CA PHE A 121 -2.10 -2.98 -22.43
C PHE A 121 -2.66 -4.38 -22.15
N LYS A 122 -3.99 -4.55 -22.21
CA LYS A 122 -4.65 -5.86 -22.06
C LYS A 122 -4.23 -6.83 -23.16
N GLN A 123 -4.09 -6.37 -24.40
CA GLN A 123 -3.68 -7.19 -25.54
C GLN A 123 -2.19 -7.59 -25.46
N VAL A 124 -1.32 -6.67 -25.05
CA VAL A 124 0.12 -6.94 -25.02
C VAL A 124 0.56 -7.74 -23.79
N LYS A 125 -0.25 -7.79 -22.72
CA LYS A 125 0.07 -8.45 -21.45
C LYS A 125 0.54 -9.90 -21.58
N LEU A 126 0.01 -10.65 -22.56
CA LEU A 126 0.29 -12.09 -22.74
C LEU A 126 1.24 -12.38 -23.91
N LEU A 127 1.82 -11.34 -24.52
CA LEU A 127 2.69 -11.50 -25.68
C LEU A 127 4.12 -11.80 -25.29
N SER A 128 4.82 -12.55 -26.15
CA SER A 128 6.24 -12.83 -25.99
C SER A 128 7.09 -11.58 -26.22
N THR A 129 8.29 -11.54 -25.63
CA THR A 129 9.26 -10.44 -25.79
C THR A 129 9.52 -10.07 -27.24
N ASN A 130 9.58 -11.05 -28.14
CA ASN A 130 9.78 -10.80 -29.58
C ASN A 130 8.58 -10.09 -30.23
N SER A 131 7.38 -10.44 -29.80
CA SER A 131 6.15 -9.79 -30.27
C SER A 131 6.06 -8.35 -29.77
N ILE A 132 6.41 -8.11 -28.50
CA ILE A 132 6.51 -6.75 -27.93
C ILE A 132 7.52 -5.90 -28.69
N LYS A 133 8.72 -6.42 -28.98
CA LYS A 133 9.72 -5.70 -29.78
C LYS A 133 9.22 -5.32 -31.17
N ARG A 134 8.40 -6.17 -31.80
CA ARG A 134 7.79 -5.87 -33.10
C ARG A 134 6.73 -4.78 -32.98
N ILE A 135 5.88 -4.84 -31.96
CA ILE A 135 4.88 -3.80 -31.69
C ILE A 135 5.54 -2.44 -31.46
N ILE A 136 6.60 -2.38 -30.65
CA ILE A 136 7.37 -1.15 -30.44
C ILE A 136 7.91 -0.59 -31.75
N ARG A 137 8.37 -1.46 -32.67
CA ARG A 137 8.82 -1.02 -33.99
C ARG A 137 7.69 -0.42 -34.82
N TYR A 138 6.50 -1.02 -34.80
CA TYR A 138 5.33 -0.46 -35.49
C TYR A 138 4.91 0.89 -34.89
N ILE A 139 4.90 1.01 -33.57
CA ILE A 139 4.60 2.27 -32.88
C ILE A 139 5.55 3.38 -33.36
N LYS A 140 6.86 3.11 -33.40
CA LYS A 140 7.86 4.07 -33.89
C LYS A 140 7.61 4.51 -35.33
N ILE A 141 7.20 3.59 -36.20
CA ILE A 141 6.87 3.93 -37.60
C ILE A 141 5.67 4.89 -37.64
N VAL A 142 4.64 4.64 -36.83
CA VAL A 142 3.48 5.53 -36.73
C VAL A 142 3.86 6.90 -36.17
N GLU A 143 4.71 6.94 -35.14
CA GLU A 143 5.23 8.20 -34.57
C GLU A 143 5.99 9.02 -35.63
N ASP A 144 6.84 8.38 -36.44
CA ASP A 144 7.57 9.02 -37.53
C ASP A 144 6.64 9.53 -38.65
N GLU A 145 5.56 8.79 -38.96
CA GLU A 145 4.53 9.20 -39.94
C GLU A 145 3.65 10.36 -39.43
N GLU A 146 3.35 10.44 -38.14
CA GLU A 146 2.61 11.57 -37.56
C GLU A 146 3.48 12.81 -37.43
N ALA A 147 4.77 12.66 -37.14
CA ALA A 147 5.72 13.78 -37.07
C ALA A 147 6.02 14.43 -38.44
N THR A 148 5.68 13.75 -39.54
CA THR A 148 5.86 14.24 -40.91
C THR A 148 4.58 14.81 -41.54
N LYS A 149 3.46 14.81 -40.80
CA LYS A 149 2.20 15.49 -41.16
C LYS A 149 2.11 16.89 -40.55
#